data_AF-A0A9D7XMV3-F1
#
_entry.id   AF-A0A9D7XMV3-F1
#
_cell.length_a   1.000
_cell.length_b   1.000
_cell.length_c   1.000
_cell.angle_alpha   90.00
_cell.angle_beta   90.00
_cell.angle_gamma   90.00
#
_symmetry.space_group_name_H-M   'P 1'
#
loop_
_entity.id
_entity.type
_entity.pdbx_description
1 polymer ?
#
loop_
_entity_poly.entity_id
_entity_poly.type
_entity_poly.pdbx_seq_one_letter_code
_entity_poly.pdbx_strand_id
1 'polypeptide(L)'
;MDIAHVVGETSSPFGTYKVKPGMKVSDLLSLAGGTTRNADTWHIRLVKADGRIVDSWVKGRKVEPGDTLIVPQRIRRESNWQENLTALTSVGLILNALATAGHL
;
A
#
# COMPACT_ATOMS: atom_id res chain seq x y z
N MET A 1 -0.31 6.44 25.97
CA MET A 1 0.63 5.32 25.70
C MET A 1 1.66 5.84 24.71
N ASP A 2 2.95 5.70 25.01
CA ASP A 2 4.04 6.22 24.15
C ASP A 2 4.37 5.24 23.02
N ILE A 3 3.41 4.99 22.13
CA ILE A 3 3.53 4.04 21.04
C ILE A 3 3.28 4.68 19.69
N ALA A 4 3.91 4.16 18.65
CA ALA A 4 3.64 4.49 17.26
C ALA A 4 3.45 3.20 16.45
N HIS A 5 2.74 3.31 15.36
CA HIS A 5 2.40 2.18 14.50
C HIS A 5 3.17 2.22 13.19
N VAL A 6 3.48 1.06 12.63
CA VAL A 6 3.99 0.90 11.27
C VAL A 6 3.06 -0.03 10.52
N VAL A 7 2.64 0.39 9.33
CA VAL A 7 1.65 -0.31 8.51
C VAL A 7 2.14 -0.40 7.06
N GLY A 8 2.17 -1.60 6.50
CA GLY A 8 2.39 -1.86 5.07
C GLY A 8 3.67 -2.64 4.76
N GLU A 9 4.39 -2.26 3.71
CA GLU A 9 5.52 -3.00 3.14
C GLU A 9 6.83 -2.84 3.94
N THR A 10 6.81 -3.37 5.15
CA THR A 10 7.97 -3.54 6.03
C THR A 10 8.13 -5.00 6.43
N SER A 11 9.31 -5.38 6.94
CA SER A 11 9.55 -6.76 7.42
C SER A 11 8.53 -7.19 8.49
N SER A 12 8.05 -6.23 9.29
CA SER A 12 6.84 -6.38 10.13
C SER A 12 5.71 -5.52 9.56
N PRO A 13 4.74 -6.08 8.82
CA PRO A 13 3.75 -5.29 8.08
C PRO A 13 2.74 -4.52 8.95
N PHE A 14 2.52 -4.98 10.18
CA PHE A 14 1.67 -4.32 11.17
C PHE A 14 2.37 -4.40 12.53
N GLY A 15 3.11 -3.36 12.86
CA GLY A 15 3.94 -3.31 14.07
C GLY A 15 3.56 -2.16 14.98
N THR A 16 3.72 -2.36 16.29
CA THR A 16 3.57 -1.31 17.31
C THR A 16 4.88 -1.19 18.07
N TYR A 17 5.41 0.02 18.17
CA TYR A 17 6.73 0.29 18.72
C TYR A 17 6.68 1.39 19.76
N LYS A 18 7.48 1.25 20.82
CA LYS A 18 7.60 2.27 21.86
C LYS A 18 8.39 3.47 21.32
N VAL A 19 7.80 4.66 21.42
CA VAL A 19 8.42 5.92 21.02
C VAL A 19 9.32 6.44 22.13
N LYS A 20 10.51 6.91 21.75
CA LYS A 20 11.44 7.58 22.66
C LYS A 20 11.58 9.06 22.28
N PRO A 21 11.91 9.95 23.24
CA PRO A 21 12.17 11.35 22.93
C PRO A 21 13.24 11.51 21.82
N GLY A 22 12.91 12.30 20.80
CA GLY A 22 13.82 12.56 19.67
C GLY A 22 13.87 11.48 18.60
N MET A 23 13.11 10.39 18.75
CA MET A 23 13.02 9.32 17.75
C MET A 23 12.48 9.85 16.41
N LYS A 24 13.08 9.38 15.32
CA LYS A 24 12.70 9.73 13.95
C LYS A 24 12.05 8.56 13.24
N VAL A 25 11.42 8.84 12.11
CA VAL A 25 10.82 7.83 11.24
C VAL A 25 11.85 6.80 10.77
N SER A 26 13.10 7.21 10.52
CA SER A 26 14.20 6.28 10.18
C SER A 26 14.43 5.23 11.26
N ASP A 27 14.31 5.61 12.53
CA ASP A 27 14.50 4.71 13.66
C ASP A 27 13.33 3.74 13.77
N LEU A 28 12.11 4.25 13.56
CA LEU A 28 10.89 3.45 13.54
C LEU A 28 10.91 2.42 12.39
N LEU A 29 11.35 2.80 11.20
CA LEU A 29 11.57 1.90 10.06
C LEU A 29 12.60 0.82 10.38
N SER A 30 13.68 1.19 11.07
CA SER A 30 14.70 0.23 11.49
C SER A 30 14.14 -0.78 12.50
N LEU A 31 13.33 -0.33 13.46
CA LEU A 31 12.63 -1.23 14.39
C LEU A 31 11.63 -2.16 13.69
N ALA A 32 11.03 -1.71 12.59
CA ALA A 32 10.17 -2.53 11.74
C ALA A 32 10.93 -3.53 10.85
N GLY A 33 12.26 -3.60 10.95
CA GLY A 33 13.12 -4.47 10.17
C GLY A 33 13.36 -3.96 8.74
N GLY A 34 13.14 -2.66 8.49
CA GLY A 34 13.29 -2.03 7.18
C GLY A 34 12.10 -2.27 6.24
N THR A 35 12.19 -1.66 5.06
CA THR A 35 11.18 -1.80 3.99
C THR A 35 11.41 -3.07 3.17
N THR A 36 10.33 -3.69 2.69
CA THR A 36 10.44 -4.82 1.74
C THR A 36 10.86 -4.34 0.35
N ARG A 37 11.16 -5.28 -0.56
CA ARG A 37 11.48 -4.98 -1.97
C ARG A 37 10.29 -4.43 -2.76
N ASN A 38 9.07 -4.68 -2.29
CA ASN A 38 7.83 -4.22 -2.90
C ASN A 38 7.39 -2.86 -2.37
N ALA A 39 8.09 -2.32 -1.36
CA ALA A 39 7.76 -1.03 -0.78
C ALA A 39 7.94 0.11 -1.79
N ASP A 40 6.94 1.00 -1.83
CA ASP A 40 7.04 2.27 -2.50
C ASP A 40 7.64 3.30 -1.54
N THR A 41 8.97 3.33 -1.52
CA THR A 41 9.76 4.18 -0.64
C THR A 41 9.59 5.68 -0.87
N TRP A 42 9.04 6.07 -2.03
CA TRP A 42 8.82 7.47 -2.39
C TRP A 42 7.51 8.02 -1.81
N HIS A 43 6.55 7.14 -1.53
CA HIS A 43 5.22 7.51 -1.05
C HIS A 43 4.97 7.10 0.40
N ILE A 44 6.04 6.89 1.19
CA ILE A 44 5.92 6.68 2.63
C ILE A 44 5.33 7.93 3.29
N ARG A 45 4.38 7.75 4.21
CA ARG A 45 3.69 8.86 4.88
C ARG A 45 3.67 8.65 6.39
N LEU A 46 3.82 9.75 7.13
CA LEU A 46 3.58 9.77 8.57
C LEU A 46 2.23 10.43 8.83
N VAL A 47 1.31 9.65 9.38
CA VAL A 47 0.02 10.14 9.89
C VAL A 47 0.21 10.48 11.36
N LYS A 48 0.01 11.75 11.69
CA LYS A 48 0.11 12.28 13.05
C LYS A 48 -1.11 11.88 13.86
N ALA A 49 -0.97 11.79 15.18
CA ALA A 49 -2.09 11.50 16.09
C ALA A 49 -3.26 12.51 15.95
N ASP A 50 -2.99 13.73 15.50
CA ASP A 50 -4.00 14.77 15.23
C ASP A 50 -4.60 14.71 13.81
N GLY A 51 -4.25 13.70 13.02
CA GLY A 51 -4.75 13.49 11.66
C GLY A 51 -3.95 14.21 10.57
N ARG A 52 -2.94 15.02 10.89
CA ARG A 52 -2.08 15.63 9.86
C ARG A 52 -1.28 14.55 9.13
N ILE A 53 -1.09 14.73 7.83
CA ILE A 53 -0.28 13.84 7.00
C ILE A 53 1.00 14.55 6.62
N VAL A 54 2.14 13.89 6.84
CA VAL A 54 3.45 14.34 6.39
C VAL A 54 3.96 13.35 5.35
N ASP A 55 4.15 13.84 4.13
CA ASP A 55 4.53 13.06 2.94
C ASP A 55 5.94 13.38 2.42
N SER A 56 6.54 14.47 2.89
CA SER A 56 7.80 15.01 2.38
C SER A 56 8.91 14.92 3.42
N TRP A 57 10.11 14.49 2.98
CA TRP A 57 11.29 14.24 3.84
C TRP A 57 10.99 13.42 5.11
N VAL A 58 10.05 12.47 4.99
CA VAL A 58 9.42 11.79 6.14
C VAL A 58 10.45 11.09 7.02
N LYS A 59 11.50 10.49 6.44
CA LYS A 59 12.55 9.77 7.18
C LYS A 59 13.20 10.60 8.29
N GLY A 60 13.35 11.91 8.10
CA GLY A 60 13.97 12.80 9.08
C GLY A 60 13.01 13.39 10.11
N ARG A 61 11.70 13.17 9.94
CA ARG A 61 10.67 13.73 10.81
C ARG A 61 10.65 13.01 12.15
N LYS A 62 10.36 13.77 13.21
CA LYS A 62 10.18 13.23 14.55
C LYS A 62 8.86 12.45 14.61
N VAL A 63 8.93 11.31 15.27
CA VAL A 63 7.76 10.47 15.59
C VAL A 63 7.30 10.84 17.00
N GLU A 64 6.01 11.06 17.14
CA GLU A 64 5.36 11.31 18.42
C GLU A 64 4.42 10.15 18.78
N PRO A 65 4.10 9.98 20.07
CA PRO A 65 3.09 9.01 20.49
C PRO A 65 1.77 9.18 19.73
N GLY A 66 1.21 8.06 19.27
CA GLY A 66 -0.01 7.98 18.48
C GLY A 66 0.19 8.12 16.97
N ASP A 67 1.41 8.44 16.51
CA ASP A 67 1.70 8.50 15.08
C ASP A 67 1.63 7.11 14.42
N THR A 68 1.29 7.10 13.14
CA THR A 68 1.27 5.91 12.29
C THR A 68 2.10 6.15 11.03
N LEU A 69 3.09 5.32 10.80
CA LEU A 69 3.89 5.29 9.58
C LEU A 69 3.24 4.34 8.57
N ILE A 70 2.85 4.87 7.41
CA ILE A 70 2.30 4.10 6.30
C ILE A 70 3.37 3.90 5.25
N VAL A 71 3.63 2.63 4.91
CA VAL A 71 4.60 2.19 3.91
C VAL A 71 3.85 1.48 2.79
N PRO A 72 3.46 2.17 1.71
CA PRO A 72 2.67 1.57 0.65
C PRO A 72 3.46 0.53 -0.16
N GLN A 73 2.72 -0.34 -0.85
CA GLN A 73 3.28 -1.21 -1.88
C GLN A 73 3.36 -0.50 -3.23
N ARG A 74 4.36 -0.86 -4.04
CA ARG A 74 4.47 -0.42 -5.43
C ARG A 74 3.31 -1.00 -6.22
N ILE A 75 2.41 -0.13 -6.68
CA ILE A 75 1.36 -0.54 -7.60
C ILE A 75 2.00 -0.72 -8.97
N ARG A 76 2.27 -1.97 -9.36
CA ARG A 76 2.64 -2.30 -10.73
C ARG A 76 1.37 -2.28 -11.57
N ARG A 77 1.03 -1.11 -12.12
CA ARG A 77 -0.11 -0.96 -13.01
C ARG A 77 0.27 -1.50 -14.40
N GLU A 78 0.26 -2.82 -14.56
CA GLU A 78 0.29 -3.44 -15.87
C GLU A 78 -1.04 -3.13 -16.57
N SER A 79 -1.07 -2.09 -17.40
CA SER A 79 -2.19 -1.86 -18.33
C SER A 79 -2.03 -2.82 -19.51
N ASN A 80 -2.40 -4.08 -19.31
CA ASN A 80 -2.43 -5.05 -20.39
C ASN A 80 -3.80 -4.97 -21.07
N TRP A 81 -3.90 -4.17 -22.13
CA TRP A 81 -5.13 -3.94 -22.90
C TRP A 81 -5.79 -5.24 -23.39
N GLN A 82 -5.02 -6.33 -23.53
CA GLN A 82 -5.49 -7.66 -23.92
C GLN A 82 -6.37 -8.31 -22.85
N GLU A 83 -6.07 -8.12 -21.56
CA GLU A 83 -6.88 -8.64 -20.44
C GLU A 83 -8.24 -7.95 -20.36
N ASN A 84 -8.37 -6.73 -20.90
CA ASN A 84 -9.66 -6.05 -21.03
C ASN A 84 -10.51 -6.62 -22.18
N LEU A 85 -9.87 -7.15 -23.24
CA LEU A 85 -10.57 -7.72 -24.39
C LEU A 85 -11.13 -9.12 -24.13
N THR A 86 -10.55 -9.89 -23.20
CA THR A 86 -11.08 -11.20 -22.83
C THR A 86 -12.48 -11.10 -22.21
N ALA A 87 -12.85 -9.96 -21.62
CA ALA A 87 -14.21 -9.71 -21.14
C ALA A 87 -15.29 -9.76 -22.25
N LEU A 88 -14.92 -9.53 -23.52
CA LEU A 88 -15.85 -9.61 -24.66
C LEU A 88 -16.13 -11.05 -25.10
N THR A 89 -15.34 -12.03 -24.66
CA THR A 89 -15.49 -13.44 -25.09
C THR A 89 -16.81 -14.04 -24.62
N SER A 90 -17.28 -13.74 -23.41
CA SER A 90 -18.56 -14.22 -22.89
C SER A 90 -19.74 -13.73 -23.73
N VAL A 91 -19.69 -12.49 -24.21
CA VAL A 91 -20.69 -11.93 -25.14
C VAL A 91 -20.69 -12.71 -26.45
N GLY A 92 -19.51 -13.00 -27.00
CA GLY A 92 -19.38 -13.80 -28.23
C GLY A 92 -19.97 -15.21 -28.09
N LEU A 93 -19.79 -15.87 -26.95
CA LEU A 93 -20.35 -17.21 -26.70
C LEU A 93 -21.88 -17.20 -26.60
N ILE A 94 -22.46 -16.20 -25.92
CA ILE A 94 -23.91 -16.03 -25.83
C ILE A 94 -24.51 -15.81 -27.22
N LEU A 95 -23.90 -14.92 -28.01
CA LEU A 95 -24.35 -14.66 -29.38
C LEU A 95 -24.28 -15.91 -30.26
N ASN A 96 -23.22 -16.71 -30.16
CA ASN A 96 -23.10 -17.95 -30.92
C ASN A 96 -24.15 -19.00 -30.53
N ALA A 97 -24.44 -19.14 -29.23
CA ALA A 97 -25.49 -20.03 -28.74
C ALA A 97 -26.88 -19.63 -29.23
N LEU A 98 -27.18 -18.32 -29.23
CA LEU A 98 -28.44 -17.78 -29.78
C LEU A 98 -28.55 -17.98 -31.29
N ALA A 99 -27.45 -17.76 -32.04
CA ALA A 99 -27.42 -17.96 -33.49
C ALA A 99 -27.64 -19.43 -33.88
N THR A 100 -27.08 -20.38 -33.12
CA THR A 100 -27.24 -21.82 -33.35
C THR A 100 -28.67 -22.28 -33.03
N ALA A 101 -29.30 -21.72 -32.00
CA ALA A 101 -30.67 -22.05 -31.62
C ALA A 101 -31.72 -21.50 -32.61
N GLY A 102 -31.42 -20.39 -33.31
CA GLY A 102 -32.30 -19.83 -34.34
C GLY A 102 -32.14 -20.43 -35.74
N HIS A 103 -31.15 -21.31 -35.94
CA HIS A 103 -30.90 -22.02 -37.21
C HIS A 103 -31.47 -23.46 -37.25
N LEU A 104 -32.38 -23.79 -36.33
CA LEU A 104 -33.17 -25.03 -36.29
C LEU A 104 -34.65 -24.76 -36.58
#